data_AF-A0A7S3ITT0-F1
#
_entry.id   AF-A0A7S3ITT0-F1
#
_cell.length_a   1.000
_cell.length_b   1.000
_cell.length_c   1.000
_cell.angle_alpha   90.00
_cell.angle_beta   90.00
_cell.angle_gamma   90.00
#
_symmetry.space_group_name_H-M   'P 1'
#
loop_
_entity.id
_entity.type
_entity.pdbx_description
1 polymer ?
#
loop_
_entity_poly.entity_id
_entity_poly.type
_entity_poly.pdbx_seq_one_letter_code
_entity_poly.pdbx_strand_id
1 'polypeptide(L)'
;MGTAMTVPLKMMAYGKEITVCQTNFLCVHKKLREKRMAQIQIGELLRRTRRDGKIIGFYHAARFQPTPFVTTKSALRLLNTNKLIDVRYTSLPMGKSRQDFAKQHQLPKKEFIQIEGTFRLMEAKDVGQVHQLYHQQMKKHSIYFPYTEEEIAYHLLPRDRIVKTFVVEQPDGSISDFMSFTYYIQ
;
A
#
# COMPACT_ATOMS: atom_id res chain seq x y z
N MET A 1 20.71 -14.32 11.67
CA MET A 1 20.85 -13.22 10.70
C MET A 1 19.67 -12.27 10.80
N GLY A 2 19.77 -11.04 10.32
CA GLY A 2 18.61 -10.15 10.23
C GLY A 2 18.80 -9.12 9.11
N THR A 3 17.72 -8.44 8.76
CA THR A 3 17.62 -7.59 7.57
C THR A 3 16.87 -6.31 7.92
N ALA A 4 17.20 -5.23 7.23
CA ALA A 4 16.42 -4.00 7.22
C ALA A 4 16.69 -3.29 5.88
N MET A 5 15.67 -2.63 5.33
CA MET A 5 15.78 -1.86 4.10
C MET A 5 15.38 -0.42 4.37
N THR A 6 16.08 0.53 3.76
CA THR A 6 15.68 1.93 3.76
C THR A 6 15.78 2.50 2.36
N VAL A 7 14.78 3.31 1.99
CA VAL A 7 14.70 3.96 0.68
C VAL A 7 14.42 5.44 0.90
N PRO A 8 15.22 6.36 0.31
CA PRO A 8 14.94 7.79 0.39
C PRO A 8 13.76 8.13 -0.51
N LEU A 9 12.86 8.98 -0.01
CA LEU A 9 11.66 9.45 -0.71
C LEU A 9 11.44 10.93 -0.40
N LYS A 10 10.86 11.66 -1.36
CA LYS A 10 10.31 12.99 -1.09
C LYS A 10 8.95 12.84 -0.43
N MET A 11 8.69 13.64 0.60
CA MET A 11 7.40 13.68 1.28
C MET A 11 7.02 15.14 1.50
N MET A 12 5.78 15.48 1.16
CA MET A 12 5.16 16.73 1.55
C MET A 12 4.52 16.56 2.91
N ALA A 13 4.89 17.39 3.88
CA ALA A 13 4.31 17.40 5.21
C ALA A 13 3.98 18.84 5.61
N TYR A 14 2.69 19.12 5.82
CA TYR A 14 2.19 20.43 6.27
C TYR A 14 2.73 21.61 5.45
N GLY A 15 2.74 21.47 4.12
CA GLY A 15 3.21 22.51 3.20
C GLY A 15 4.73 22.62 3.04
N LYS A 16 5.53 21.72 3.64
CA LYS A 16 6.98 21.65 3.45
C LYS A 16 7.41 20.35 2.76
N GLU A 17 8.26 20.46 1.74
CA GLU A 17 8.92 19.30 1.13
C GLU A 17 10.09 18.87 2.02
N ILE A 18 10.11 17.60 2.40
CA ILE A 18 11.19 17.00 3.17
C ILE A 18 11.62 15.68 2.53
N THR A 19 12.92 15.37 2.58
CA THR A 19 13.42 14.05 2.20
C THR A 19 13.40 13.14 3.43
N VAL A 20 12.69 12.02 3.32
CA VAL A 20 12.58 11.02 4.39
C VAL A 20 13.12 9.67 3.93
N CYS A 21 13.70 8.92 4.86
CA CYS A 21 14.13 7.55 4.65
C CYS A 21 13.03 6.59 5.11
N GLN A 22 12.23 6.06 4.18
CA GLN A 22 11.24 5.04 4.49
C GLN A 22 11.95 3.73 4.82
N THR A 23 11.75 3.23 6.03
CA THR A 23 12.31 1.97 6.50
C THR A 23 11.25 0.88 6.45
N ASN A 24 11.61 -0.26 5.86
CA ASN A 24 10.74 -1.43 5.77
C ASN A 24 11.55 -2.74 5.93
N PHE A 25 10.85 -3.86 6.08
CA PHE A 25 11.42 -5.22 6.15
C PHE A 25 12.45 -5.44 7.27
N LEU A 26 12.28 -4.75 8.41
CA LEU A 26 13.04 -5.04 9.62
C LEU A 26 12.70 -6.46 10.11
N CYS A 27 13.67 -7.36 10.08
CA CYS A 27 13.49 -8.75 10.47
C CYS A 27 14.70 -9.28 11.23
N VAL A 28 14.44 -9.99 12.32
CA VAL A 28 15.45 -10.71 13.10
C VAL A 28 15.11 -12.19 13.13
N HIS A 29 16.08 -13.02 12.76
CA HIS A 29 15.97 -14.47 12.82
C HIS A 29 15.50 -14.94 14.21
N LYS A 30 14.58 -15.91 14.26
CA LYS A 30 13.88 -16.34 15.48
C LYS A 30 14.83 -16.60 16.66
N LYS A 31 15.95 -17.31 16.44
CA LYS A 31 16.98 -17.62 17.47
C LYS A 31 17.72 -16.41 18.07
N LEU A 32 17.62 -15.24 17.45
CA LEU A 32 18.31 -14.01 17.87
C LEU A 32 17.35 -12.93 18.38
N ARG A 33 16.06 -13.25 18.50
CA ARG A 33 15.08 -12.36 19.15
C ARG A 33 15.44 -12.17 20.61
N GLU A 34 15.06 -11.03 21.19
CA GLU A 34 15.33 -10.64 22.58
C GLU A 34 16.82 -10.39 22.93
N LYS A 35 17.75 -10.64 22.00
CA LYS A 35 19.19 -10.35 22.15
C LYS A 35 19.60 -8.95 21.66
N ARG A 36 18.67 -7.99 21.67
CA ARG A 36 18.87 -6.60 21.22
C ARG A 36 19.36 -6.41 19.77
N MET A 37 19.24 -7.43 18.91
CA MET A 37 19.71 -7.35 17.52
C MET A 37 18.98 -6.29 16.68
N ALA A 38 17.69 -6.05 16.94
CA ALA A 38 16.93 -5.04 16.21
C ALA A 38 17.46 -3.63 16.48
N GLN A 39 17.81 -3.33 17.73
CA GLN A 39 18.38 -2.03 18.14
C GLN A 39 19.74 -1.78 17.47
N ILE A 40 20.58 -2.82 17.37
CA ILE A 40 21.87 -2.73 16.66
C ILE A 40 21.64 -2.43 15.17
N GLN A 41 20.70 -3.12 14.52
CA GLN A 41 20.36 -2.88 13.12
C GLN A 41 19.81 -1.48 12.87
N ILE A 42 18.90 -1.01 13.74
CA ILE A 42 18.36 0.35 13.66
C ILE A 42 19.48 1.39 13.86
N GLY A 43 20.38 1.17 14.82
CA GLY A 43 21.53 2.04 15.06
C GLY A 43 22.45 2.15 13.83
N GLU A 44 22.77 1.01 13.20
CA GLU A 44 23.57 1.00 11.98
C GLU A 44 22.83 1.63 10.79
N LEU A 45 21.52 1.42 10.67
CA LEU A 45 20.70 2.05 9.63
C LEU A 45 20.73 3.57 9.77
N LEU A 46 20.49 4.08 10.99
CA LEU A 46 20.55 5.51 11.29
C LEU A 46 21.94 6.08 11.04
N ARG A 47 23.01 5.34 11.37
CA ARG A 47 24.39 5.77 11.08
C ARG A 47 24.60 5.96 9.57
N ARG A 48 24.14 5.03 8.74
CA ARG A 48 24.24 5.13 7.26
C ARG A 48 23.44 6.29 6.70
N THR A 49 22.17 6.42 7.07
CA THR A 49 21.31 7.49 6.53
C THR A 49 21.82 8.87 6.94
N ARG A 50 22.27 9.03 8.20
CA ARG A 50 22.83 10.30 8.70
C ARG A 50 24.14 10.68 8.01
N ARG A 51 25.02 9.71 7.73
CA ARG A 51 26.25 9.96 6.96
C ARG A 51 25.92 10.54 5.58
N ASP A 52 24.83 10.10 4.96
CA ASP A 52 24.40 10.55 3.65
C ASP A 52 23.46 11.79 3.73
N GLY A 53 23.46 12.52 4.85
CA GLY A 53 22.69 13.75 5.08
C GLY A 53 21.19 13.54 5.34
N LYS A 54 20.71 12.30 5.43
CA LYS A 54 19.30 11.95 5.56
C LYS A 54 18.96 11.62 7.01
N ILE A 55 18.50 12.64 7.73
CA ILE A 55 18.33 12.58 9.18
C ILE A 55 16.92 12.15 9.62
N ILE A 56 15.92 12.25 8.72
CA ILE A 56 14.52 11.90 9.02
C ILE A 56 14.23 10.49 8.51
N GLY A 57 13.84 9.61 9.43
CA GLY A 57 13.33 8.27 9.11
C GLY A 57 11.82 8.19 9.27
N PHE A 58 11.17 7.41 8.41
CA PHE A 58 9.75 7.12 8.49
C PHE A 58 9.51 5.62 8.43
N TYR A 59 8.61 5.11 9.26
CA TYR A 59 8.24 3.69 9.26
C TYR A 59 6.80 3.52 9.72
N HIS A 60 6.21 2.38 9.37
CA HIS A 60 4.92 1.94 9.88
C HIS A 60 5.13 0.73 10.80
N ALA A 61 4.36 0.65 11.87
CA ALA A 61 4.35 -0.49 12.77
C ALA A 61 2.91 -0.86 13.12
N ALA A 62 2.62 -2.16 13.15
CA ALA A 62 1.32 -2.67 13.60
C ALA A 62 1.15 -2.60 15.13
N ARG A 63 2.26 -2.52 15.86
CA ARG A 63 2.27 -2.31 17.31
C ARG A 63 2.45 -0.83 17.59
N PHE A 64 1.79 -0.35 18.64
CA PHE A 64 1.99 1.02 19.14
C PHE A 64 3.47 1.27 19.45
N GLN A 65 3.99 2.41 19.00
CA GLN A 65 5.34 2.91 19.27
C GLN A 65 5.22 4.39 19.68
N PRO A 66 5.62 4.78 20.90
CA PRO A 66 5.55 6.17 21.34
C PRO A 66 6.49 7.08 20.53
N THR A 67 6.06 8.20 19.96
CA THR A 67 4.68 8.71 19.79
C THR A 67 4.32 8.73 18.30
N PRO A 68 3.27 8.03 17.85
CA PRO A 68 2.90 8.03 16.44
C PRO A 68 2.31 9.38 16.04
N PHE A 69 2.64 9.87 14.85
CA PHE A 69 2.03 11.09 14.30
C PHE A 69 0.78 10.81 13.46
N VAL A 70 0.58 9.55 13.02
CA VAL A 70 -0.63 9.06 12.34
C VAL A 70 -0.97 7.67 12.88
N THR A 71 -2.25 7.43 13.14
CA THR A 71 -2.80 6.10 13.43
C THR A 71 -3.97 5.83 12.49
N THR A 72 -4.00 4.65 11.87
CA THR A 72 -5.08 4.23 10.97
C THR A 72 -5.58 2.84 11.36
N LYS A 73 -6.84 2.54 11.03
CA LYS A 73 -7.44 1.23 11.23
C LYS A 73 -7.44 0.47 9.91
N SER A 74 -6.97 -0.76 9.92
CA SER A 74 -7.07 -1.64 8.75
C SER A 74 -8.53 -2.04 8.54
N ALA A 75 -9.08 -1.75 7.36
CA ALA A 75 -10.34 -2.33 6.90
C ALA A 75 -10.06 -3.62 6.13
N LEU A 76 -10.99 -4.58 6.19
CA LEU A 76 -10.87 -5.87 5.51
C LEU A 76 -12.18 -6.19 4.76
N ARG A 77 -12.06 -6.59 3.49
CA ARG A 77 -13.17 -7.17 2.72
C ARG A 77 -12.90 -8.66 2.52
N LEU A 78 -13.75 -9.50 3.11
CA LEU A 78 -13.66 -10.95 2.93
C LEU A 78 -14.18 -11.32 1.53
N LEU A 79 -13.33 -11.95 0.71
CA LEU A 79 -13.69 -12.38 -0.64
C LEU A 79 -14.08 -13.87 -0.68
N ASN A 80 -13.23 -14.74 -0.15
CA ASN A 80 -13.50 -16.19 -0.05
C ASN A 80 -13.72 -16.58 1.41
N THR A 81 -14.92 -16.34 1.94
CA THR A 81 -15.25 -16.57 3.35
C THR A 81 -15.07 -18.03 3.78
N ASN A 82 -15.40 -19.00 2.94
CA ASN A 82 -15.25 -20.42 3.25
C ASN A 82 -13.78 -20.78 3.53
N LYS A 83 -12.89 -20.44 2.59
CA LYS A 83 -11.44 -20.66 2.78
C LYS A 83 -10.91 -19.91 4.01
N LEU A 84 -11.36 -18.68 4.22
CA LEU A 84 -10.94 -17.86 5.35
C LEU A 84 -11.37 -18.44 6.71
N ILE A 85 -12.52 -19.13 6.77
CA ILE A 85 -12.95 -19.88 7.96
C ILE A 85 -12.09 -21.14 8.13
N ASP A 86 -11.83 -21.88 7.06
CA ASP A 86 -11.09 -23.14 7.12
C ASP A 86 -9.63 -22.94 7.61
N VAL A 87 -8.99 -21.85 7.19
CA VAL A 87 -7.63 -21.47 7.66
C VAL A 87 -7.64 -20.65 8.95
N ARG A 88 -8.82 -20.46 9.57
CA ARG A 88 -9.01 -19.71 10.83
C ARG A 88 -8.55 -18.25 10.79
N TYR A 89 -8.63 -17.61 9.61
CA TYR A 89 -8.44 -16.16 9.50
C TYR A 89 -9.63 -15.39 10.08
N THR A 90 -10.84 -15.90 9.86
CA THR A 90 -12.09 -15.38 10.44
C THR A 90 -12.91 -16.53 11.02
N SER A 91 -13.78 -16.22 11.97
CA SER A 91 -14.73 -17.19 12.55
C SER A 91 -16.12 -16.98 11.96
N LEU A 92 -16.94 -18.04 11.97
CA LEU A 92 -18.35 -17.96 11.63
C LEU A 92 -19.10 -17.25 12.77
N PRO A 93 -19.88 -16.18 12.51
CA PRO A 93 -20.67 -15.53 13.54
C PRO A 93 -21.70 -16.49 14.16
N MET A 94 -21.99 -16.32 15.46
CA MET A 94 -23.01 -17.13 16.13
C MET A 94 -24.36 -17.05 15.41
N GLY A 95 -25.00 -18.19 15.24
CA GLY A 95 -26.33 -18.28 14.62
C GLY A 95 -26.36 -18.10 13.09
N LYS A 96 -25.21 -18.00 12.41
CA LYS A 96 -25.16 -17.97 10.93
C LYS A 96 -24.67 -19.30 10.35
N SER A 97 -25.27 -19.73 9.25
CA SER A 97 -24.71 -20.82 8.45
C SER A 97 -23.54 -20.32 7.60
N ARG A 98 -22.65 -21.23 7.18
CA ARG A 98 -21.55 -20.88 6.25
C ARG A 98 -22.08 -20.31 4.93
N GLN A 99 -23.21 -20.83 4.44
CA GLN A 99 -23.82 -20.38 3.18
C GLN A 99 -24.32 -18.94 3.29
N ASP A 100 -25.03 -18.61 4.37
CA ASP A 100 -25.53 -17.24 4.59
C ASP A 100 -24.38 -16.24 4.72
N PHE A 101 -23.31 -16.64 5.42
CA PHE A 101 -22.13 -15.81 5.57
C PHE A 101 -21.41 -15.60 4.23
N ALA A 102 -21.28 -16.64 3.40
CA ALA A 102 -20.74 -16.50 2.04
C ALA A 102 -21.62 -15.59 1.16
N LYS A 103 -22.95 -15.75 1.23
CA LYS A 103 -23.91 -14.92 0.48
C LYS A 103 -23.82 -13.45 0.88
N GLN A 104 -23.67 -13.15 2.17
CA GLN A 104 -23.48 -11.77 2.66
C GLN A 104 -22.23 -11.09 2.09
N HIS A 105 -21.16 -11.86 1.86
CA HIS A 105 -19.88 -11.34 1.37
C HIS A 105 -19.71 -11.46 -0.14
N GLN A 106 -20.70 -12.03 -0.85
CA GLN A 106 -20.67 -12.21 -2.29
C GLN A 106 -20.46 -10.86 -2.99
N LEU A 107 -19.63 -10.88 -4.04
CA LEU A 107 -19.42 -9.71 -4.89
C LEU A 107 -20.65 -9.50 -5.79
N PRO A 108 -20.98 -8.24 -6.14
CA PRO A 108 -22.00 -7.98 -7.15
C PRO A 108 -21.63 -8.67 -8.46
N LYS A 109 -22.64 -9.16 -9.20
CA LYS A 109 -22.41 -9.67 -10.55
C LYS A 109 -21.93 -8.53 -11.44
N LYS A 110 -21.10 -8.85 -12.44
CA LYS A 110 -20.51 -7.88 -13.38
C LYS A 110 -21.58 -7.00 -14.05
N GLU A 111 -22.75 -7.57 -14.32
CA GLU A 111 -23.92 -6.92 -14.93
C GLU A 111 -24.45 -5.73 -14.09
N PHE A 112 -24.25 -5.75 -12.77
CA PHE A 112 -24.70 -4.69 -11.87
C PHE A 112 -23.63 -3.62 -11.62
N ILE A 113 -22.43 -3.78 -12.16
CA ILE A 113 -21.34 -2.82 -11.99
C ILE A 113 -21.46 -1.80 -13.13
N GLN A 114 -21.84 -0.58 -12.78
CA GLN A 114 -21.94 0.54 -13.72
C GLN A 114 -20.69 1.41 -13.55
N ILE A 115 -19.85 1.45 -14.59
CA ILE A 115 -18.70 2.35 -14.71
C ILE A 115 -18.90 3.11 -16.01
N GLU A 116 -18.93 4.44 -15.94
CA GLU A 116 -18.99 5.29 -17.13
C GLU A 116 -17.62 5.35 -17.78
N GLY A 117 -17.49 4.76 -18.97
CA GLY A 117 -16.23 4.61 -19.69
C GLY A 117 -15.71 3.17 -19.72
N THR A 118 -14.52 3.00 -20.28
CA THR A 118 -13.88 1.70 -20.48
C THR A 118 -12.96 1.38 -19.32
N PHE A 119 -13.34 0.37 -18.52
CA PHE A 119 -12.48 -0.16 -17.44
C PHE A 119 -11.43 -1.12 -18.01
N ARG A 120 -10.17 -0.69 -18.06
CA ARG A 120 -9.05 -1.47 -18.60
C ARG A 120 -7.80 -1.39 -17.74
N LEU A 121 -6.80 -2.22 -18.03
CA LEU A 121 -5.49 -2.11 -17.38
C LEU A 121 -4.79 -0.82 -17.82
N MET A 122 -4.02 -0.26 -16.89
CA MET A 122 -3.15 0.89 -17.15
C MET A 122 -2.02 0.50 -18.11
N GLU A 123 -1.73 1.37 -19.07
CA GLU A 123 -0.63 1.25 -20.03
C GLU A 123 0.40 2.38 -19.82
N ALA A 124 1.57 2.26 -20.44
CA ALA A 124 2.65 3.26 -20.33
C ALA A 124 2.21 4.66 -20.82
N LYS A 125 1.33 4.73 -21.82
CA LYS A 125 0.78 5.99 -22.34
C LYS A 125 -0.09 6.75 -21.33
N ASP A 126 -0.65 6.05 -20.34
CA ASP A 126 -1.58 6.64 -19.37
C ASP A 126 -0.86 7.31 -18.18
N VAL A 127 0.46 7.10 -18.05
CA VAL A 127 1.26 7.54 -16.87
C VAL A 127 1.08 9.02 -16.57
N GLY A 128 1.14 9.88 -17.59
CA GLY A 128 0.98 11.32 -17.40
C GLY A 128 -0.39 11.72 -16.85
N GLN A 129 -1.48 11.15 -17.39
CA GLN A 129 -2.83 11.43 -16.91
C GLN A 129 -3.06 10.88 -15.49
N VAL A 130 -2.55 9.67 -15.22
CA VAL A 130 -2.63 9.06 -13.87
C VAL A 130 -1.83 9.87 -12.85
N HIS A 131 -0.65 10.40 -13.22
CA HIS A 131 0.16 11.27 -12.38
C HIS A 131 -0.60 12.55 -11.99
N GLN A 132 -1.28 13.18 -12.95
CA GLN A 132 -2.10 14.36 -12.69
C GLN A 132 -3.25 14.07 -11.70
N LEU A 133 -4.02 12.99 -11.94
CA LEU A 133 -5.10 12.55 -11.04
C LEU A 133 -4.58 12.23 -9.64
N TYR A 134 -3.45 11.51 -9.55
CA TYR A 134 -2.79 11.19 -8.29
C TYR A 134 -2.43 12.46 -7.52
N HIS A 135 -1.76 13.43 -8.17
CA HIS A 135 -1.38 14.69 -7.53
C HIS A 135 -2.58 15.50 -7.08
N GLN A 136 -3.62 15.60 -7.91
CA GLN A 136 -4.83 16.33 -7.58
C GLN A 136 -5.52 15.75 -6.34
N GLN A 137 -5.53 14.42 -6.20
CA GLN A 137 -6.11 13.77 -5.03
C GLN A 137 -5.21 13.90 -3.80
N MET A 138 -3.90 13.66 -3.95
CA MET A 138 -2.95 13.66 -2.83
C MET A 138 -2.75 15.03 -2.19
N LYS A 139 -2.83 16.11 -2.96
CA LYS A 139 -2.76 17.50 -2.45
C LYS A 139 -3.86 17.84 -1.44
N LYS A 140 -4.94 17.06 -1.38
CA LYS A 140 -6.01 17.21 -0.37
C LYS A 140 -5.58 16.74 1.02
N HIS A 141 -4.45 16.06 1.15
CA HIS A 141 -3.94 15.53 2.41
C HIS A 141 -2.78 16.38 2.95
N SER A 142 -2.69 16.51 4.28
CA SER A 142 -1.60 17.26 4.91
C SER A 142 -0.23 16.57 4.79
N ILE A 143 -0.22 15.26 4.57
CA ILE A 143 0.98 14.45 4.35
C ILE A 143 0.76 13.57 3.13
N TYR A 144 1.63 13.68 2.13
CA TYR A 144 1.58 12.87 0.91
C TYR A 144 2.95 12.75 0.24
N PHE A 145 3.09 11.82 -0.70
CA PHE A 145 4.29 11.64 -1.51
C PHE A 145 4.10 12.35 -2.86
N PRO A 146 4.87 13.41 -3.18
CA PRO A 146 4.77 14.10 -4.46
C PRO A 146 5.52 13.33 -5.55
N TYR A 147 5.04 12.13 -5.91
CA TYR A 147 5.72 11.28 -6.89
C TYR A 147 5.90 11.97 -8.25
N THR A 148 7.06 11.76 -8.86
CA THR A 148 7.33 12.08 -10.26
C THR A 148 6.58 11.14 -11.21
N GLU A 149 6.54 11.44 -12.50
CA GLU A 149 5.93 10.55 -13.49
C GLU A 149 6.67 9.20 -13.55
N GLU A 150 8.00 9.22 -13.41
CA GLU A 150 8.83 8.03 -13.37
C GLU A 150 8.53 7.16 -12.14
N GLU A 151 8.31 7.78 -10.98
CA GLU A 151 7.91 7.07 -9.76
C GLU A 151 6.48 6.51 -9.88
N ILE A 152 5.54 7.25 -10.49
CA ILE A 152 4.20 6.73 -10.79
C ILE A 152 4.28 5.52 -11.72
N ALA A 153 5.07 5.59 -12.79
CA ALA A 153 5.31 4.45 -13.67
C ALA A 153 5.92 3.28 -12.90
N TYR A 154 6.94 3.54 -12.08
CA TYR A 154 7.60 2.51 -11.28
C TYR A 154 6.67 1.86 -10.26
N HIS A 155 5.71 2.59 -9.66
CA HIS A 155 4.83 2.06 -8.63
C HIS A 155 3.54 1.44 -9.18
N LEU A 156 2.97 2.01 -10.24
CA LEU A 156 1.61 1.69 -10.69
C LEU A 156 1.54 0.92 -12.00
N LEU A 157 2.58 0.90 -12.84
CA LEU A 157 2.49 0.09 -14.07
C LEU A 157 2.27 -1.39 -13.72
N PRO A 158 1.25 -2.04 -14.31
CA PRO A 158 0.90 -3.41 -13.98
C PRO A 158 2.10 -4.35 -14.20
N ARG A 159 2.41 -5.14 -13.17
CA ARG A 159 3.44 -6.18 -13.21
C ARG A 159 2.85 -7.46 -12.64
N ASP A 160 3.00 -8.55 -13.39
CA ASP A 160 2.40 -9.82 -13.00
C ASP A 160 2.85 -10.23 -11.60
N ARG A 161 1.87 -10.61 -10.77
CA ARG A 161 2.03 -11.04 -9.37
C ARG A 161 2.68 -10.01 -8.45
N ILE A 162 2.68 -8.73 -8.83
CA ILE A 162 3.19 -7.63 -8.00
C ILE A 162 2.10 -6.58 -7.81
N VAL A 163 1.65 -5.96 -8.90
CA VAL A 163 0.70 -4.85 -8.88
C VAL A 163 -0.23 -4.91 -10.08
N LYS A 164 -1.51 -4.64 -9.85
CA LYS A 164 -2.51 -4.41 -10.89
C LYS A 164 -3.05 -3.00 -10.73
N THR A 165 -3.04 -2.25 -11.81
CA THR A 165 -3.64 -0.92 -11.87
C THR A 165 -4.58 -0.87 -13.05
N PHE A 166 -5.78 -0.39 -12.79
CA PHE A 166 -6.84 -0.22 -13.76
C PHE A 166 -7.17 1.26 -13.89
N VAL A 167 -7.54 1.66 -15.09
CA VAL A 167 -7.97 3.01 -15.43
C VAL A 167 -9.38 2.96 -16.01
N VAL A 168 -10.10 4.08 -15.89
CA VAL A 168 -11.37 4.32 -16.56
C VAL A 168 -11.12 5.33 -17.68
N GLU A 169 -11.16 4.84 -18.92
CA GLU A 169 -10.94 5.64 -20.12
C GLU A 169 -12.28 6.12 -20.71
N GLN A 170 -12.42 7.42 -20.88
CA GLN A 170 -13.59 8.07 -21.44
C GLN A 170 -13.57 8.00 -22.99
N PRO A 171 -14.71 8.24 -23.67
CA PRO A 171 -14.79 8.17 -25.14
C PRO A 171 -13.85 9.13 -25.89
N ASP A 172 -13.42 10.22 -25.23
CA ASP A 172 -12.46 11.21 -25.76
C ASP A 172 -10.99 10.78 -25.56
N GLY A 173 -10.74 9.64 -24.93
CA GLY A 173 -9.40 9.13 -24.61
C GLY A 173 -8.81 9.69 -23.31
N SER A 174 -9.56 10.51 -22.57
CA SER A 174 -9.12 10.97 -21.25
C SER A 174 -9.29 9.88 -20.19
N ILE A 175 -8.40 9.86 -19.20
CA ILE A 175 -8.52 9.00 -18.03
C ILE A 175 -9.23 9.77 -16.92
N SER A 176 -10.39 9.30 -16.49
CA SER A 176 -11.15 9.95 -15.41
C SER A 176 -10.72 9.46 -14.02
N ASP A 177 -10.47 8.16 -13.89
CA ASP A 177 -10.22 7.51 -12.61
C ASP A 177 -9.22 6.36 -12.77
N PHE A 178 -8.59 5.99 -11.65
CA PHE A 178 -7.78 4.78 -11.59
C PHE A 178 -7.90 4.09 -10.23
N MET A 179 -7.64 2.79 -10.20
CA MET A 179 -7.52 2.01 -8.97
C MET A 179 -6.31 1.09 -9.05
N SER A 180 -5.61 0.92 -7.93
CA SER A 180 -4.43 0.06 -7.84
C SER A 180 -4.46 -0.82 -6.60
N PHE A 181 -4.01 -2.05 -6.76
CA PHE A 181 -3.75 -2.95 -5.63
C PHE A 181 -2.58 -3.89 -5.94
N THR A 182 -1.80 -4.18 -4.90
CA THR A 182 -0.77 -5.22 -4.97
C THR A 182 -1.42 -6.60 -4.79
N TYR A 183 -0.96 -7.59 -5.54
CA TYR A 183 -1.47 -8.95 -5.42
C TYR A 183 -0.34 -9.95 -5.57
N TYR A 184 -0.45 -11.07 -4.87
CA TYR A 184 0.46 -12.19 -5.00
C TYR A 184 -0.38 -13.46 -5.08
N ILE A 185 -0.22 -14.21 -6.18
CA ILE A 185 -0.87 -15.50 -6.38
C ILE A 185 0.25 -16.53 -6.39
N GLN A 186 0.21 -17.46 -5.43
CA GLN A 186 1.01 -18.69 -5.44
C GLN A 186 0.35 -19.72 -6.33
#